data_AF-A0A8T4AMK7-F1
#
_entry.id   AF-A0A8T4AMK7-F1
#
_cell.length_a   1.000
_cell.length_b   1.000
_cell.length_c   1.000
_cell.angle_alpha   90.00
_cell.angle_beta   90.00
_cell.angle_gamma   90.00
#
_symmetry.space_group_name_H-M   'P 1'
#
loop_
_entity.id
_entity.type
_entity.pdbx_description
1 polymer ?
#
loop_
_entity_poly.entity_id
_entity_poly.type
_entity_poly.pdbx_seq_one_letter_code
_entity_poly.pdbx_strand_id
1 'polypeptide(L)' 'AFASLSLAVSEGSRQVKRRIKFYNLDAIISVGYRVNSKKGTQFRIWATQRLKEFLVQGYTLNQQRFDKTYFEQGKYHIG' A
#
# COMPACT_ATOMS: atom_id res chain seq x y z
N ALA A 1 -1.60 -6.86 -18.09
CA ALA A 1 -2.21 -5.53 -18.29
C ALA A 1 -2.62 -4.98 -16.92
N PHE A 2 -2.29 -3.71 -16.62
CA PHE A 2 -2.66 -3.07 -15.35
C PHE A 2 -3.98 -2.31 -15.55
N ALA A 3 -5.02 -2.66 -14.79
CA ALA A 3 -6.26 -1.89 -14.82
C ALA A 3 -6.11 -0.67 -13.90
N SER A 4 -6.27 0.53 -14.46
CA SER A 4 -6.31 1.78 -13.69
C SER A 4 -7.74 2.28 -13.71
N LEU A 5 -8.42 2.29 -12.57
CA LEU A 5 -9.74 2.88 -12.41
C LEU A 5 -9.59 4.24 -11.73
N SER A 6 -10.39 5.22 -12.14
CA SER A 6 -10.49 6.48 -11.42
C SER A 6 -11.63 6.37 -10.41
N LEU A 7 -11.30 6.38 -9.12
CA LEU A 7 -12.29 6.37 -8.03
C LEU A 7 -12.40 7.78 -7.44
N ALA A 8 -13.61 8.24 -7.16
CA ALA A 8 -13.84 9.41 -6.33
C ALA A 8 -13.77 8.97 -4.86
N VAL A 9 -12.83 9.52 -4.11
CA VAL A 9 -12.64 9.25 -2.68
C VAL A 9 -12.99 10.52 -1.91
N SER A 10 -13.81 10.38 -0.86
CA SER A 10 -14.13 11.48 0.05
C SER A 10 -13.06 11.54 1.14
N GLU A 11 -12.18 12.54 1.08
CA GLU A 11 -11.19 12.84 2.11
C GLU A 11 -11.70 14.04 2.93
N GLY A 12 -12.40 13.77 4.03
CA GLY A 12 -13.07 14.81 4.83
C GLY A 12 -14.20 15.50 4.06
N SER A 13 -14.13 16.82 3.89
CA SER A 13 -15.07 17.63 3.09
C SER A 13 -14.72 17.71 1.60
N ARG A 14 -13.59 17.13 1.18
CA ARG A 14 -13.09 17.21 -0.20
C ARG A 14 -13.35 15.92 -0.97
N GLN A 15 -13.95 16.07 -2.15
CA GLN A 15 -14.08 14.99 -3.12
C GLN A 15 -12.86 14.99 -4.04
N VAL A 16 -12.00 13.98 -3.91
CA VAL A 16 -10.75 13.87 -4.67
C VAL A 16 -10.84 12.67 -5.62
N LYS A 17 -10.67 12.91 -6.92
CA LYS A 17 -10.56 11.83 -7.91
C LYS A 17 -9.11 11.35 -7.97
N ARG A 18 -8.85 10.10 -7.58
CA ARG A 18 -7.53 9.48 -7.71
C ARG A 18 -7.59 8.33 -8.72
N ARG A 19 -6.56 8.22 -9.56
CA ARG A 19 -6.32 7.00 -10.34
C ARG A 19 -5.71 5.94 -9.43
N ILE A 20 -6.51 4.94 -9.08
CA ILE A 20 -6.06 3.81 -8.27
C ILE A 20 -5.64 2.69 -9.22
N LYS A 21 -4.42 2.20 -9.04
CA LYS A 21 -3.94 1.02 -9.76
C LYS A 21 -4.44 -0.22 -9.04
N PHE A 22 -5.16 -1.06 -9.75
CA PHE A 22 -5.57 -2.36 -9.24
C PHE A 22 -4.55 -3.40 -9.65
N TYR A 23 -4.11 -4.19 -8.70
CA TYR A 23 -3.16 -5.27 -8.91
C TYR A 23 -3.84 -6.61 -8.65
N ASN A 24 -3.65 -7.55 -9.56
CA ASN A 24 -4.18 -8.90 -9.40
C ASN A 24 -3.38 -9.63 -8.30
N LEU A 25 -4.09 -10.16 -7.31
CA LEU A 25 -3.49 -10.84 -6.16
C LEU A 25 -2.72 -12.10 -6.58
N ASP A 26 -3.30 -12.93 -7.46
CA ASP A 26 -2.67 -14.15 -7.98
C ASP A 26 -1.38 -13.84 -8.74
N ALA A 27 -1.32 -12.71 -9.45
CA ALA A 27 -0.13 -12.24 -10.14
C ALA A 27 0.98 -11.84 -9.15
N ILE A 28 0.63 -11.12 -8.06
CA ILE A 28 1.60 -10.75 -7.00
C ILE A 28 2.14 -12.01 -6.32
N ILE A 29 1.25 -12.94 -5.96
CA ILE A 29 1.62 -14.20 -5.30
C ILE A 29 2.50 -15.06 -6.22
N SER A 30 2.14 -15.16 -7.51
CA SER A 30 2.92 -15.90 -8.52
C SER A 30 4.34 -15.36 -8.71
N VAL A 31 4.51 -14.03 -8.70
CA VAL A 31 5.86 -13.42 -8.73
C VAL A 31 6.60 -13.77 -7.43
N GLY A 32 5.96 -13.68 -6.28
CA GLY A 32 6.56 -14.04 -4.98
C GLY A 32 7.10 -15.47 -4.91
N TYR A 33 6.42 -16.45 -5.54
CA TYR A 33 6.88 -17.84 -5.59
C TYR A 33 8.03 -18.08 -6.59
N ARG A 34 8.10 -17.31 -7.68
CA ARG A 34 9.14 -17.48 -8.71
C ARG A 34 10.48 -16.85 -8.34
N VAL A 35 10.54 -15.96 -7.35
CA VAL A 35 11.78 -15.27 -6.96
C VAL A 35 12.60 -16.14 -6.01
N ASN A 36 13.58 -16.87 -6.54
CA ASN A 36 14.55 -17.65 -5.76
C ASN A 36 15.79 -16.80 -5.40
N SER A 37 15.58 -15.72 -4.63
CA SER A 37 16.67 -14.84 -4.19
C SER A 37 16.46 -14.39 -2.73
N LYS A 38 17.54 -13.96 -2.06
CA LYS A 38 17.49 -13.39 -0.70
C LYS A 38 16.43 -12.28 -0.58
N LYS A 39 16.30 -11.44 -1.62
CA LYS A 39 15.27 -10.37 -1.69
C LYS A 39 13.86 -10.95 -1.81
N GLY A 40 13.66 -12.04 -2.55
CA GLY A 40 12.37 -12.74 -2.65
C GLY A 40 11.93 -13.36 -1.33
N THR A 41 12.87 -13.94 -0.57
CA THR A 41 12.60 -14.45 0.78
C THR A 41 12.17 -13.33 1.73
N GLN A 42 12.87 -12.20 1.73
CA GLN A 42 12.48 -11.03 2.53
C GLN A 42 11.10 -10.47 2.15
N PHE A 43 10.80 -10.40 0.84
CA PHE A 43 9.49 -9.99 0.35
C PHE A 43 8.37 -10.93 0.82
N ARG A 44 8.58 -12.26 0.78
CA ARG A 44 7.60 -13.24 1.26
C ARG A 44 7.32 -13.06 2.76
N ILE A 45 8.36 -12.92 3.58
CA ILE A 45 8.21 -12.66 5.02
C ILE A 45 7.37 -11.41 5.27
N TRP A 46 7.71 -10.31 4.59
CA TRP A 46 6.98 -9.05 4.70
C TRP A 46 5.51 -9.18 4.25
N ALA A 47 5.26 -9.81 3.09
CA ALA A 47 3.92 -9.96 2.54
C ALA A 47 3.02 -10.83 3.44
N THR A 48 3.56 -11.94 3.97
CA THR A 48 2.83 -12.81 4.90
C THR A 48 2.49 -12.08 6.19
N GLN A 49 3.41 -11.30 6.75
CA GLN A 49 3.13 -10.50 7.94
C GLN A 49 2.00 -9.51 7.69
N ARG A 50 2.03 -8.79 6.57
CA ARG A 50 1.01 -7.80 6.20
C ARG A 50 -0.36 -8.43 5.97
N LEU A 51 -0.42 -9.57 5.30
CA LEU A 51 -1.67 -10.30 5.11
C LEU A 51 -2.24 -10.76 6.44
N LYS A 52 -1.41 -11.24 7.37
CA LYS A 52 -1.85 -11.66 8.70
C LYS A 52 -2.38 -10.48 9.52
N GLU A 53 -1.68 -9.34 9.51
CA GLU A 53 -2.15 -8.10 10.14
C GLU A 53 -3.51 -7.67 9.56
N PHE A 54 -3.67 -7.74 8.24
CA PHE A 54 -4.94 -7.44 7.56
C PHE A 54 -6.07 -8.37 8.00
N LEU A 55 -5.83 -9.68 8.08
CA LEU A 55 -6.85 -10.66 8.48
C LEU A 55 -7.28 -10.48 9.94
N VAL A 56 -6.38 -10.01 10.81
CA VAL A 56 -6.69 -9.80 12.24
C VAL A 56 -7.35 -8.43 12.47
N GLN A 57 -6.86 -7.37 11.84
CA GLN A 57 -7.29 -5.99 12.12
C GLN A 57 -8.32 -5.46 11.11
N GLY A 58 -8.51 -6.13 9.98
CA GLY A 58 -9.32 -5.66 8.85
C GLY A 58 -8.64 -4.56 8.02
N TYR A 59 -7.43 -4.13 8.39
CA TYR A 59 -6.64 -3.13 7.67
C TYR A 59 -5.14 -3.35 7.85
N THR A 60 -4.34 -2.65 7.05
CA THR A 60 -2.87 -2.65 7.17
C THR A 60 -2.35 -1.23 7.10
N LEU A 61 -1.56 -0.81 8.09
CA LEU A 61 -0.97 0.52 8.15
C LEU A 61 0.55 0.47 7.98
N ASN A 62 1.10 1.34 7.13
CA ASN A 62 2.54 1.57 7.06
C ASN A 62 2.87 2.82 7.90
N GLN A 63 3.14 2.63 9.19
CA GLN A 63 3.40 3.70 10.15
C GLN A 63 4.56 4.61 9.73
N GLN A 64 5.69 4.06 9.28
CA GLN A 64 6.83 4.88 8.83
C GLN A 64 6.47 5.84 7.69
N ARG A 65 5.67 5.37 6.72
CA ARG A 65 5.22 6.21 5.61
C ARG A 65 4.14 7.19 6.05
N PHE A 66 3.26 6.76 6.96
CA PHE A 66 2.27 7.62 7.58
C PHE A 66 2.99 8.78 8.26
N ASP A 67 3.83 8.50 9.25
CA ASP A 67 4.57 9.50 10.03
C ASP A 67 5.37 10.46 9.14
N LYS A 68 6.08 9.94 8.13
CA LYS A 68 6.80 10.78 7.15
C LYS A 68 5.87 11.75 6.41
N THR A 69 4.69 11.28 5.99
CA THR A 69 3.70 12.12 5.31
C THR A 69 3.17 13.22 6.23
N TYR A 70 2.88 12.90 7.50
CA TYR A 70 2.45 13.91 8.48
C TYR A 70 3.57 14.91 8.81
N PHE A 71 4.81 14.43 8.92
CA PHE A 71 5.96 15.28 9.17
C PHE A 71 6.24 16.24 8.01
N GLU A 72 6.12 15.76 6.76
CA GLU A 72 6.26 16.59 5.57
C GLU A 72 5.13 17.62 5.48
N GLN A 73 3.88 17.24 5.76
CA GLN A 73 2.75 18.18 5.77
C GLN A 73 2.86 19.25 6.86
N GLY A 74 3.40 18.92 8.03
CA GLY A 74 3.68 19.88 9.09
C GLY A 74 4.70 20.96 8.70
N LYS A 75 5.67 20.64 7.82
CA LYS A 75 6.68 21.60 7.34
C LYS A 75 6.13 22.66 6.37
N TYR A 76 5.03 22.39 5.67
CA TYR A 76 4.41 23.36 4.74
C TYR A 76 3.46 24.36 5.43
N HIS A 77 3.20 24.22 6.73
CA HIS A 77 2.32 25.10 7.50
C HIS A 77 3.09 26.04 8.44
N ILE A 78 4.42 25.92 8.52
CA ILE A 78 5.32 26.84 9.22
C ILE A 78 6.31 27.46 8.22
N GLY A 79 5.80 28.39 7.42
CA GLY A 79 6.56 29.22 6.49
C GLY A 79 5.83 30.53 6.28
#